data_AF-A0A961IXY3-F1
#
_entry.id   AF-A0A961IXY3-F1
#
_cell.length_a   1.000
_cell.length_b   1.000
_cell.length_c   1.000
_cell.angle_alpha   90.00
_cell.angle_beta   90.00
_cell.angle_gamma   90.00
#
_symmetry.space_group_name_H-M   'P 1'
#
loop_
_entity.id
_entity.type
_entity.pdbx_description
1 polymer ?
#
loop_
_entity_poly.entity_id
_entity_poly.type
_entity_poly.pdbx_seq_one_letter_code
_entity_poly.pdbx_strand_id
1 'polypeptide(L)'
;GFGLDPDAISGLARDPATVLGYVETHIEQGPVLEAAGDPLGVVTAICGIERHPVAFRGETGHAGTLPMEMRRDALVGAAALITEVDRLAQATPGLLGTIGTLVLTPGAVNAVPREARLTVELRAPEDAVREAAGAAL
;
A
#
# COMPACT_ATOMS: atom_id res chain seq x y z
N GLY A 1 -13.29 30.58 -2.90
CA GLY A 1 -13.30 29.29 -3.63
C GLY A 1 -13.32 29.55 -5.12
N PHE A 2 -13.07 28.54 -5.95
CA PHE A 2 -12.94 28.65 -7.41
C PHE A 2 -14.25 29.00 -8.18
N GLY A 3 -15.34 29.34 -7.49
CA GLY A 3 -16.61 29.75 -8.13
C GLY A 3 -17.36 28.62 -8.85
N LEU A 4 -17.01 27.37 -8.57
CA LEU A 4 -17.63 26.18 -9.15
C LEU A 4 -18.71 25.63 -8.21
N ASP A 5 -19.74 25.01 -8.80
CA ASP A 5 -20.85 24.35 -8.10
C ASP A 5 -20.69 22.81 -8.21
N PRO A 6 -20.27 22.12 -7.14
CA PRO A 6 -20.14 20.65 -7.14
C PRO A 6 -21.45 19.91 -7.41
N ASP A 7 -22.60 20.49 -7.06
CA ASP A 7 -23.90 19.84 -7.26
C ASP A 7 -24.26 19.76 -8.75
N ALA A 8 -23.65 20.60 -9.59
CA ALA A 8 -23.85 20.64 -11.04
C ALA A 8 -23.05 19.57 -11.82
N ILE A 9 -22.18 18.77 -11.17
CA ILE A 9 -21.31 17.79 -11.85
C ILE A 9 -22.11 16.79 -12.69
N SER A 10 -23.26 16.33 -12.19
CA SER A 10 -24.12 15.38 -12.89
C SER A 10 -24.59 15.91 -14.26
N GLY A 11 -24.79 17.22 -14.39
CA GLY A 11 -25.17 17.89 -15.64
C GLY A 11 -24.04 18.03 -16.66
N LEU A 12 -22.79 17.76 -16.28
CA LEU A 12 -21.63 17.77 -17.17
C LEU A 12 -21.37 16.41 -17.84
N ALA A 13 -22.17 15.39 -17.51
CA ALA A 13 -22.05 14.06 -18.10
C ALA A 13 -22.16 14.13 -19.63
N ARG A 14 -21.20 13.52 -20.31
CA ARG A 14 -21.22 13.39 -21.78
C ARG A 14 -22.07 12.19 -22.16
N ASP A 15 -22.83 12.33 -23.25
CA ASP A 15 -23.56 11.21 -23.83
C ASP A 15 -22.54 10.17 -24.35
N PRO A 16 -22.51 8.93 -23.81
CA PRO A 16 -21.57 7.89 -24.24
C PRO A 16 -21.66 7.59 -25.74
N ALA A 17 -22.82 7.76 -26.37
CA ALA A 17 -22.99 7.52 -27.81
C ALA A 17 -22.23 8.54 -28.67
N THR A 18 -21.84 9.69 -28.10
CA THR A 18 -21.12 10.77 -28.80
C THR A 18 -19.61 10.73 -28.58
N VAL A 19 -19.11 9.81 -27.75
CA VAL A 19 -17.70 9.72 -27.36
C VAL A 19 -17.07 8.46 -27.96
N LEU A 20 -16.09 8.64 -28.86
CA LEU A 20 -15.35 7.52 -29.45
C LEU A 20 -14.34 6.91 -28.47
N GLY A 21 -13.74 7.72 -27.61
CA GLY A 21 -12.73 7.27 -26.64
C GLY A 21 -12.08 8.43 -25.89
N TYR A 22 -11.18 8.08 -24.96
CA TYR A 22 -10.42 9.01 -24.15
C TYR A 22 -8.93 8.71 -24.27
N VAL A 23 -8.11 9.74 -24.41
CA VAL A 23 -6.65 9.65 -24.43
C VAL A 23 -6.11 10.63 -23.40
N GLU A 24 -5.25 10.14 -22.53
CA GLU A 24 -4.53 10.94 -21.55
C GLU A 24 -3.03 10.81 -21.79
N THR A 25 -2.34 11.94 -21.77
CA THR A 25 -0.88 11.99 -21.78
C THR A 25 -0.40 12.29 -20.38
N HIS A 26 0.53 11.50 -19.86
CA HIS A 26 1.09 11.69 -18.53
C HIS A 26 2.59 11.36 -18.54
N ILE A 27 3.36 11.96 -17.64
CA ILE A 27 4.74 11.52 -17.39
C ILE A 27 4.73 10.13 -16.74
N GLU A 28 5.79 9.33 -16.91
CA GLU A 28 5.83 7.95 -16.42
C GLU A 28 5.70 7.83 -14.89
N GLN A 29 6.19 8.83 -14.14
CA GLN A 29 6.32 8.79 -12.68
C GLN A 29 7.12 7.57 -12.17
N GLY A 30 8.03 7.08 -13.00
CA GLY A 30 8.91 5.95 -12.75
C GLY A 30 10.17 6.02 -13.62
N PRO A 31 11.13 5.09 -13.42
CA PRO A 31 12.40 5.11 -14.13
C PRO A 31 12.46 4.17 -15.36
N VAL A 32 11.36 3.55 -15.77
CA VAL A 32 11.35 2.45 -16.76
C VAL A 32 11.71 2.94 -18.16
N LEU A 33 11.09 4.03 -18.65
CA LEU A 33 11.38 4.60 -19.96
C LEU A 33 12.79 5.18 -20.01
N GLU A 34 13.23 5.87 -18.95
CA GLU A 34 14.60 6.37 -18.85
C GLU A 34 15.62 5.23 -18.88
N ALA A 35 15.40 4.17 -18.10
CA ALA A 35 16.28 3.01 -18.05
C ALA A 35 16.30 2.22 -19.38
N ALA A 36 15.17 2.19 -20.10
CA ALA A 36 15.07 1.59 -21.43
C ALA A 36 15.65 2.47 -22.55
N GLY A 37 15.84 3.78 -22.29
CA GLY A 37 16.23 4.76 -23.32
C GLY A 37 15.08 5.10 -24.28
N ASP A 38 13.84 4.85 -23.89
CA ASP A 38 12.65 5.03 -24.71
C ASP A 38 11.98 6.39 -24.44
N PRO A 39 11.58 7.14 -25.49
CA PRO A 39 10.94 8.45 -25.31
C PRO A 39 9.42 8.35 -25.03
N LEU A 40 8.81 7.18 -25.22
CA LEU A 40 7.37 6.98 -25.13
C LEU A 40 7.03 5.55 -24.72
N GLY A 41 6.09 5.40 -23.79
CA GLY A 41 5.46 4.13 -23.42
C GLY A 41 3.96 4.15 -23.73
N VAL A 42 3.44 3.02 -24.20
CA VAL A 42 1.99 2.79 -24.31
C VAL A 42 1.54 2.05 -23.05
N VAL A 43 0.76 2.72 -22.21
CA VAL A 43 0.22 2.13 -20.97
C VAL A 43 -0.76 1.02 -21.34
N THR A 44 -0.52 -0.19 -20.83
CA THR A 44 -1.36 -1.38 -21.07
C THR A 44 -2.39 -1.61 -19.98
N ALA A 45 -2.09 -1.18 -18.75
CA ALA A 45 -2.98 -1.33 -17.60
C ALA A 45 -2.68 -0.27 -16.53
N ILE A 46 -3.68 0.03 -15.71
CA ILE A 46 -3.54 0.79 -14.47
C ILE A 46 -3.76 -0.21 -13.33
N CYS A 47 -2.83 -0.28 -12.39
CA CYS A 47 -2.93 -1.23 -11.28
C CYS A 47 -4.15 -0.89 -10.41
N GLY A 48 -4.96 -1.90 -10.08
CA GLY A 48 -5.90 -1.78 -8.98
C GLY A 48 -5.17 -1.79 -7.65
N ILE A 49 -5.75 -1.14 -6.64
CA ILE A 49 -5.11 -0.87 -5.35
C ILE A 49 -6.02 -1.36 -4.22
N GLU A 50 -5.45 -2.04 -3.23
CA GLU A 50 -6.10 -2.35 -1.97
C GLU A 50 -5.25 -1.92 -0.78
N ARG A 51 -5.91 -1.59 0.33
CA ARG A 51 -5.26 -1.11 1.56
C ARG A 51 -5.87 -1.78 2.77
N HIS A 52 -5.02 -2.43 3.56
CA HIS A 52 -5.41 -3.15 4.77
C HIS A 52 -4.79 -2.49 6.00
N PRO A 53 -5.58 -1.80 6.84
CA PRO A 53 -5.12 -1.34 8.14
C PRO A 53 -4.96 -2.53 9.09
N VAL A 54 -3.74 -2.75 9.60
CA VAL A 54 -3.42 -3.87 10.50
C VAL A 54 -2.92 -3.33 11.84
N ALA A 55 -3.36 -3.97 12.93
CA ALA A 55 -2.92 -3.65 14.28
C ALA A 55 -2.47 -4.92 15.02
N PHE A 56 -1.19 -4.95 15.41
CA PHE A 56 -0.63 -5.96 16.29
C PHE A 56 -0.78 -5.49 17.73
N ARG A 57 -1.22 -6.40 18.61
CA ARG A 57 -1.38 -6.13 20.04
C ARG A 57 -0.47 -7.06 20.85
N GLY A 58 0.21 -6.45 21.79
CA GLY A 58 1.15 -7.07 22.70
C GLY A 58 1.02 -6.46 24.09
N GLU A 59 2.09 -6.53 24.88
CA GLU A 59 2.13 -6.04 26.25
C GLU A 59 3.37 -5.18 26.49
N THR A 60 3.19 -4.05 27.18
CA THR A 60 4.30 -3.17 27.52
C THR A 60 4.97 -3.65 28.80
N GLY A 61 6.30 -3.72 28.77
CA GLY A 61 7.15 -3.82 29.94
C GLY A 61 8.45 -3.06 29.73
N HIS A 62 9.18 -2.81 30.81
CA HIS A 62 10.45 -2.09 30.74
C HIS A 62 11.49 -2.94 30.00
N ALA A 63 12.07 -2.41 28.93
CA ALA A 63 12.91 -3.16 27.99
C ALA A 63 14.19 -3.72 28.63
N GLY A 64 14.66 -3.13 29.74
CA GLY A 64 15.84 -3.59 30.47
C GLY A 64 15.56 -4.63 31.57
N THR A 65 14.30 -4.90 31.92
CA THR A 65 13.97 -5.78 33.06
C THR A 65 12.94 -6.85 32.74
N LEU A 66 12.13 -6.69 31.69
CA LEU A 66 11.21 -7.74 31.25
C LEU A 66 12.00 -8.87 30.54
N PRO A 67 12.01 -10.11 31.09
CA PRO A 67 12.69 -11.25 30.48
C PRO A 67 12.17 -11.54 29.07
N MET A 68 13.04 -12.06 28.19
CA MET A 68 12.72 -12.24 26.77
C MET A 68 11.57 -13.23 26.54
N GLU A 69 11.55 -14.31 27.31
CA GLU A 69 10.54 -15.38 27.27
C GLU A 69 9.15 -14.92 27.72
N MET A 70 9.05 -13.78 28.41
CA MET A 70 7.78 -13.20 28.86
C MET A 70 7.26 -12.11 27.91
N ARG A 71 8.00 -11.77 26.85
CA ARG A 71 7.60 -10.67 25.96
C ARG A 71 6.45 -11.05 25.04
N ARG A 72 5.53 -10.11 24.90
CA ARG A 72 4.55 -10.07 23.81
C ARG A 72 4.79 -8.79 23.03
N ASP A 73 5.83 -8.80 22.21
CA ASP A 73 6.28 -7.61 21.47
C ASP A 73 5.50 -7.42 20.18
N ALA A 74 4.69 -6.35 20.12
CA ALA A 74 3.85 -6.07 18.95
C ALA A 74 4.66 -5.68 17.70
N LEU A 75 5.82 -5.04 17.87
CA LEU A 75 6.67 -4.64 16.75
C LEU A 75 7.34 -5.85 16.11
N VAL A 76 7.76 -6.83 16.91
CA VAL A 76 8.34 -8.08 16.37
C VAL A 76 7.30 -8.84 15.54
N GLY A 77 6.05 -8.92 16.00
CA GLY A 77 4.96 -9.50 15.21
C GLY A 77 4.70 -8.74 13.91
N ALA A 78 4.69 -7.40 13.97
CA ALA A 78 4.55 -6.56 12.78
C ALA A 78 5.71 -6.72 11.79
N ALA A 79 6.95 -6.88 12.28
CA ALA A 79 8.13 -7.08 11.45
C ALA A 79 8.02 -8.34 10.57
N ALA A 80 7.45 -9.42 11.10
CA ALA A 80 7.22 -10.64 10.33
C ALA A 80 6.29 -10.39 9.13
N LEU A 81 5.18 -9.67 9.34
CA LEU A 81 4.28 -9.27 8.25
C LEU A 81 4.98 -8.35 7.25
N ILE A 82 5.76 -7.36 7.71
CA ILE A 82 6.49 -6.43 6.84
C ILE A 82 7.41 -7.20 5.88
N THR A 83 8.19 -8.15 6.40
CA THR A 83 9.08 -8.97 5.58
C THR A 83 8.34 -9.92 4.66
N GLU A 84 7.18 -10.43 5.08
CA GLU A 84 6.39 -11.34 4.25
C GLU A 84 5.75 -10.62 3.07
N VAL A 85 5.27 -9.38 3.26
CA VAL A 85 4.76 -8.52 2.18
C VAL A 85 5.85 -8.27 1.13
N ASP A 86 7.06 -7.91 1.55
CA ASP A 86 8.20 -7.71 0.65
C ASP A 86 8.57 -9.00 -0.11
N ARG A 87 8.67 -10.11 0.62
CA ARG A 87 8.95 -11.43 0.03
C ARG A 87 7.91 -11.82 -1.01
N LEU A 88 6.62 -11.62 -0.71
CA LEU A 88 5.52 -11.97 -1.60
C LEU A 88 5.51 -11.11 -2.87
N ALA A 89 5.75 -9.80 -2.74
CA ALA A 89 5.86 -8.87 -3.86
C ALA A 89 7.04 -9.23 -4.79
N GLN A 90 8.21 -9.56 -4.23
CA GLN A 90 9.37 -9.97 -5.04
C GLN A 90 9.15 -11.33 -5.73
N ALA A 91 8.43 -12.25 -5.10
CA ALA A 91 8.18 -13.58 -5.62
C ALA A 91 7.05 -13.64 -6.68
N THR A 92 6.20 -12.61 -6.74
CA THR A 92 4.98 -12.62 -7.56
C THR A 92 5.06 -11.58 -8.66
N PRO A 93 5.23 -11.98 -9.93
CA PRO A 93 5.26 -11.04 -11.07
C PRO A 93 4.02 -10.14 -11.09
N GLY A 94 4.25 -8.84 -11.29
CA GLY A 94 3.17 -7.84 -11.38
C GLY A 94 2.59 -7.39 -10.04
N LEU A 95 2.96 -8.02 -8.91
CA LEU A 95 2.56 -7.58 -7.58
C LEU A 95 3.52 -6.52 -7.05
N LEU A 96 2.95 -5.44 -6.53
CA LEU A 96 3.66 -4.43 -5.74
C LEU A 96 3.09 -4.45 -4.33
N GLY A 97 3.95 -4.49 -3.32
CA GLY A 97 3.56 -4.47 -1.92
C GLY A 97 4.38 -3.47 -1.13
N THR A 98 3.70 -2.63 -0.34
CA THR A 98 4.35 -1.56 0.42
C THR A 98 3.73 -1.41 1.80
N ILE A 99 4.57 -1.29 2.82
CA ILE A 99 4.19 -0.77 4.13
C ILE A 99 4.68 0.67 4.22
N GLY A 100 3.78 1.63 3.96
CA GLY A 100 4.12 3.06 3.95
C GLY A 100 4.07 3.73 5.32
N THR A 101 3.43 3.09 6.31
CA THR A 101 3.22 3.67 7.65
C THR A 101 3.44 2.63 8.74
N LEU A 102 4.07 3.04 9.84
CA LEU A 102 4.21 2.25 11.05
C LEU A 102 4.16 3.18 12.26
N VAL A 103 3.20 2.94 13.16
CA VAL A 103 3.02 3.70 14.40
C VAL A 103 3.12 2.74 15.57
N LEU A 104 4.00 3.05 16.53
CA LEU A 104 4.25 2.23 17.70
C LEU A 104 3.71 2.90 18.96
N THR A 105 3.15 2.10 19.86
CA THR A 105 2.76 2.54 21.20
C THR A 105 3.48 1.68 22.25
N PRO A 106 4.18 2.27 23.24
CA PRO A 106 4.23 3.70 23.56
C PRO A 106 5.19 4.54 22.70
N GLY A 107 5.98 3.92 21.81
CA GLY A 107 6.96 4.65 20.99
C GLY A 107 8.18 5.14 21.78
N ALA A 108 8.61 4.37 22.79
CA ALA A 108 9.77 4.66 23.62
C ALA A 108 10.80 3.53 23.53
N VAL A 109 12.08 3.89 23.41
CA VAL A 109 13.19 2.94 23.20
C VAL A 109 13.39 1.96 24.37
N ASN A 110 12.95 2.34 25.57
CA ASN A 110 13.08 1.56 26.80
C ASN A 110 11.80 0.81 27.20
N ALA A 111 10.83 0.68 26.29
CA ALA A 111 9.57 -0.02 26.53
C ALA A 111 9.26 -0.99 25.39
N VAL A 112 8.89 -2.23 25.74
CA VAL A 112 8.38 -3.19 24.76
C VAL A 112 7.08 -2.64 24.15
N PRO A 113 6.96 -2.57 22.82
CA PRO A 113 5.74 -2.08 22.16
C PRO A 113 4.54 -2.97 22.47
N ARG A 114 3.47 -2.37 23.02
CA ARG A 114 2.18 -3.04 23.19
C ARG A 114 1.31 -2.96 21.94
N GLU A 115 1.61 -2.04 21.03
CA GLU A 115 0.86 -1.91 19.79
C GLU A 115 1.77 -1.45 18.65
N ALA A 116 1.57 -2.06 17.49
CA ALA A 116 2.13 -1.62 16.22
C ALA A 116 1.01 -1.57 15.18
N ARG A 117 0.79 -0.38 14.60
CA ARG A 117 -0.22 -0.14 13.56
C ARG A 117 0.46 0.18 12.25
N LEU A 118 0.04 -0.48 11.19
CA LEU A 118 0.58 -0.28 9.85
C LEU A 118 -0.53 -0.41 8.81
N THR A 119 -0.23 0.00 7.58
CA THR A 119 -1.12 -0.25 6.43
C THR A 119 -0.37 -1.05 5.40
N VAL A 120 -0.91 -2.20 5.03
CA VAL A 120 -0.46 -2.97 3.86
C VAL A 120 -1.13 -2.37 2.63
N GLU A 121 -0.34 -1.89 1.67
CA GLU A 121 -0.84 -1.48 0.36
C GLU A 121 -0.35 -2.49 -0.68
N LEU A 122 -1.29 -3.13 -1.39
CA LEU A 122 -1.00 -4.03 -2.50
C LEU A 122 -1.54 -3.44 -3.80
N ARG A 123 -0.76 -3.59 -4.87
CA ARG A 123 -1.16 -3.21 -6.22
C ARG A 123 -0.81 -4.30 -7.22
N ALA A 124 -1.68 -4.52 -8.19
CA ALA A 124 -1.38 -5.34 -9.36
C ALA A 124 -2.24 -4.91 -10.56
N PRO A 125 -1.78 -5.10 -11.80
CA PRO A 125 -2.60 -4.89 -12.99
C PRO A 125 -3.75 -5.91 -13.08
N GLU A 126 -3.53 -7.17 -12.66
CA GLU A 126 -4.59 -8.17 -12.56
C GLU A 126 -5.16 -8.28 -11.15
N ASP A 127 -6.49 -8.13 -11.03
CA ASP A 127 -7.20 -8.21 -9.73
C ASP A 127 -6.95 -9.54 -9.01
N ALA A 128 -6.97 -10.67 -9.72
CA ALA A 128 -6.78 -11.99 -9.13
C ALA A 128 -5.41 -12.15 -8.44
N VAL A 129 -4.36 -11.51 -8.96
CA VAL A 129 -3.02 -11.52 -8.36
C VAL A 129 -3.04 -10.73 -7.04
N ARG A 130 -3.64 -9.54 -7.06
CA ARG A 130 -3.76 -8.69 -5.87
C ARG A 130 -4.60 -9.37 -4.79
N GLU A 131 -5.76 -9.92 -5.14
CA GLU A 131 -6.67 -10.59 -4.21
C GLU A 131 -6.05 -11.85 -3.60
N ALA A 132 -5.35 -12.65 -4.40
CA ALA A 132 -4.64 -13.83 -3.89
C ALA A 132 -3.54 -13.44 -2.90
N ALA A 133 -2.81 -12.34 -3.16
CA ALA A 133 -1.80 -11.84 -2.25
C ALA A 133 -2.41 -11.32 -0.94
N GLY A 134 -3.51 -10.55 -1.01
CA GLY A 134 -4.23 -10.09 0.16
C GLY A 134 -4.80 -11.22 1.02
N ALA A 135 -5.21 -12.32 0.40
CA ALA A 135 -5.71 -13.51 1.12
C ALA A 135 -4.59 -14.37 1.75
N ALA A 136 -3.35 -14.24 1.30
CA ALA A 136 -2.21 -15.00 1.79
C ALA A 136 -1.52 -14.36 3.01
N LEU A 137 -1.78 -13.08 3.27
CA LEU A 137 -1.24 -12.28 4.37
C LEU A 137 -2.16 -12.25 5.59
#